data_AF-A0AAV5IA11-F1
#
_entry.id   AF-A0AAV5IA11-F1
#
_cell.length_a   1.000
_cell.length_b   1.000
_cell.length_c   1.000
_cell.angle_alpha   90.00
_cell.angle_beta   90.00
_cell.angle_gamma   90.00
#
_symmetry.space_group_name_H-M   'P 1'
#
loop_
_entity.id
_entity.type
_entity.pdbx_description
1 polymer ?
#
loop_
_entity_poly.entity_id
_entity_poly.type
_entity_poly.pdbx_seq_one_letter_code
_entity_poly.pdbx_strand_id
1 'polypeptide(L)'
;MAVIASAPGKVLLTGGYLILDRPNAGLVLSTTARFYAILKPLYEELKPESWAWTWTDVKVTSPQLMRESMYKLSLKDLTLQCASSSESRNPFVEHAVEYAVAAAHATLDNHKKATFEKLLLQGLDITILGSNDFYSYRNQIEARGLPLTPEALAALPPFTSITFNTEGSNGENCKPEVAKTGLGSSAAMTTAVVAALLHYLGVVNLNFSVRDQLENGKDDFDVIHVIAQSAHCIAQGKVGSGFDVSSAVYGSQRYVRFSPEVLASAQVSLCLSPACPVMILLQK
;
A
#
# COMPACT_ATOMS: atom_id res chain seq x y z
N MET A 1 11.77 9.44 -14.37
CA MET A 1 12.16 8.06 -13.98
C MET A 1 10.98 7.41 -13.30
N ALA A 2 10.66 6.16 -13.64
CA ALA A 2 9.57 5.42 -13.00
C ALA A 2 10.16 4.42 -11.99
N VAL A 3 9.50 4.26 -10.84
CA VAL A 3 9.80 3.28 -9.81
C VAL A 3 8.73 2.21 -9.82
N ILE A 4 9.13 0.95 -9.72
CA ILE A 4 8.20 -0.18 -9.61
C ILE A 4 8.57 -0.93 -8.35
N ALA A 5 7.63 -1.03 -7.41
CA ALA A 5 7.75 -1.89 -6.25
C ALA A 5 6.64 -2.94 -6.27
N SER A 6 6.88 -4.07 -5.62
CA SER A 6 5.88 -5.12 -5.51
C SER A 6 5.92 -5.81 -4.16
N ALA A 7 4.77 -6.30 -3.69
CA ALA A 7 4.65 -7.05 -2.45
C ALA A 7 3.79 -8.30 -2.64
N PRO A 8 4.19 -9.45 -2.07
CA PRO A 8 3.45 -10.69 -2.19
C PRO A 8 2.15 -10.70 -1.37
N GLY A 9 1.21 -11.55 -1.77
CA GLY A 9 0.11 -12.00 -0.92
C GLY A 9 0.59 -12.94 0.18
N LYS A 10 -0.34 -13.39 1.03
CA LYS A 10 -0.03 -14.17 2.24
C LYS A 10 -1.09 -15.21 2.56
N VAL A 11 -0.67 -16.28 3.23
CA VAL A 11 -1.52 -17.32 3.83
C VAL A 11 -1.05 -17.60 5.26
N LEU A 12 -1.97 -17.55 6.22
CA LEU A 12 -1.71 -17.98 7.60
C LEU A 12 -1.92 -19.48 7.69
N LEU A 13 -0.85 -20.25 7.90
CA LEU A 13 -0.93 -21.71 8.05
C LEU A 13 -1.32 -22.12 9.47
N THR A 14 -0.73 -21.49 10.48
CA THR A 14 -0.95 -21.83 11.89
C THR A 14 -1.05 -20.58 12.76
N GLY A 15 -1.63 -20.73 13.95
CA GLY A 15 -1.81 -19.65 14.92
C GLY A 15 -3.25 -19.11 14.95
N GLY A 16 -3.93 -19.00 13.80
CA GLY A 16 -5.33 -18.56 13.74
C GLY A 16 -5.56 -17.26 14.53
N TYR A 17 -6.55 -17.24 15.42
CA TYR A 17 -6.79 -16.08 16.29
C TYR A 17 -5.79 -15.93 17.45
N LEU A 18 -4.99 -16.95 17.77
CA LEU A 18 -4.02 -16.88 18.87
C LEU A 18 -2.98 -15.79 18.61
N ILE A 19 -2.62 -15.52 17.35
CA ILE A 19 -1.63 -14.50 16.97
C ILE A 19 -2.10 -13.07 17.27
N LEU A 20 -3.36 -12.89 17.68
CA LEU A 20 -3.82 -11.60 18.18
C LEU A 20 -3.16 -11.29 19.53
N ASP A 21 -2.70 -12.28 20.30
CA ASP A 21 -2.12 -12.07 21.62
C ASP A 21 -0.67 -12.54 21.70
N ARG A 22 0.17 -11.78 22.42
CA ARG A 22 1.54 -12.20 22.72
C ARG A 22 1.53 -13.24 23.87
N PRO A 23 2.46 -14.21 23.88
CA PRO A 23 3.57 -14.42 22.94
C PRO A 23 3.25 -15.40 21.81
N ASN A 24 1.97 -15.61 21.47
CA ASN A 24 1.57 -16.65 20.53
C ASN A 24 2.14 -16.38 19.13
N ALA A 25 2.71 -17.43 18.54
CA ALA A 25 3.29 -17.37 17.20
C ALA A 25 2.35 -18.00 16.17
N GLY A 26 2.46 -17.56 14.92
CA GLY A 26 1.86 -18.21 13.76
C GLY A 26 2.89 -18.44 12.67
N LEU A 27 2.64 -19.42 11.80
CA LEU A 27 3.41 -19.61 10.57
C LEU A 27 2.67 -18.96 9.41
N VAL A 28 3.33 -18.02 8.74
CA VAL A 28 2.79 -17.29 7.58
C VAL A 28 3.65 -17.57 6.38
N LEU A 29 3.04 -17.93 5.25
CA LEU A 29 3.72 -18.05 3.97
C LEU A 29 3.30 -16.92 3.03
N SER A 30 4.30 -16.30 2.41
CA SER A 30 4.09 -15.38 1.28
C SER A 30 3.79 -16.16 0.01
N THR A 31 2.85 -15.69 -0.80
CA THR A 31 2.51 -16.32 -2.08
C THR A 31 3.32 -15.75 -3.24
N THR A 32 3.27 -16.42 -4.40
CA THR A 32 3.81 -15.90 -5.66
C THR A 32 2.96 -14.78 -6.26
N ALA A 33 1.67 -14.69 -5.92
CA ALA A 33 0.80 -13.59 -6.30
C ALA A 33 1.29 -12.26 -5.69
N ARG A 34 1.34 -11.18 -6.49
CA ARG A 34 1.89 -9.88 -6.06
C ARG A 34 0.97 -8.71 -6.42
N PHE A 35 0.99 -7.70 -5.56
CA PHE A 35 0.61 -6.35 -5.96
C PHE A 35 1.84 -5.60 -6.45
N TYR A 36 1.64 -4.74 -7.44
CA TYR A 36 2.63 -3.85 -8.02
C TYR A 36 2.13 -2.41 -7.88
N ALA A 37 3.04 -1.53 -7.48
CA ALA A 37 2.84 -0.09 -7.51
C ALA A 37 3.88 0.51 -8.46
N ILE A 38 3.40 1.18 -9.49
CA ILE A 38 4.22 1.90 -10.46
C ILE A 38 4.05 3.38 -10.14
N LEU A 39 5.16 4.04 -9.84
CA LEU A 39 5.19 5.46 -9.47
C LEU A 39 6.04 6.22 -10.48
N LYS A 40 5.53 7.33 -10.99
CA LYS A 40 6.21 8.23 -11.91
C LYS A 40 5.77 9.68 -11.66
N PRO A 41 6.53 10.69 -12.13
CA PRO A 41 6.07 12.07 -12.03
C PRO A 41 4.78 12.27 -12.83
N LEU A 42 3.85 13.05 -12.29
CA LEU A 42 2.59 13.39 -12.98
C LEU A 42 2.82 14.44 -14.08
N TYR A 43 3.78 15.35 -13.85
CA TYR A 43 4.19 16.41 -14.75
C TYR A 43 5.66 16.27 -15.12
N GLU A 44 5.96 16.30 -16.42
CA GLU A 44 7.35 16.23 -16.92
C GLU A 44 8.11 17.54 -16.66
N GLU A 45 7.41 18.68 -16.80
CA GLU A 45 7.97 20.01 -16.60
C GLU A 45 7.28 20.74 -15.44
N LEU A 46 8.10 21.40 -14.61
CA LEU A 46 7.61 22.26 -13.53
C LEU A 46 7.17 23.60 -14.12
N LYS A 47 5.97 24.06 -13.76
CA LYS A 47 5.51 25.39 -14.16
C LYS A 47 6.31 26.45 -13.38
N PRO A 48 6.55 27.63 -13.97
CA PRO A 48 7.28 28.72 -13.29
C PRO A 48 6.65 29.14 -11.96
N GLU A 49 5.36 28.88 -11.75
CA GLU A 49 4.61 29.24 -10.53
C GLU A 49 4.46 28.08 -9.53
N SER A 50 5.03 26.90 -9.83
CA SER A 50 4.88 25.70 -9.00
C SER A 50 5.49 25.84 -7.60
N TRP A 51 6.50 26.70 -7.42
CA TRP A 51 7.11 26.95 -6.10
C TRP A 51 6.17 27.61 -5.09
N ALA A 52 5.09 28.25 -5.56
CA ALA A 52 4.08 28.87 -4.70
C ALA A 52 2.94 27.91 -4.34
N TRP A 53 2.98 26.66 -4.81
CA TRP A 53 1.92 25.70 -4.56
C TRP A 53 1.99 25.21 -3.11
N THR A 54 0.84 25.27 -2.43
CA THR A 54 0.64 24.67 -1.11
C THR A 54 0.22 23.20 -1.20
N TRP A 55 0.03 22.70 -2.43
CA TRP A 55 -0.51 21.39 -2.72
C TRP A 55 0.29 20.66 -3.80
N THR A 56 0.34 19.33 -3.66
CA THR A 56 0.86 18.41 -4.67
C THR A 56 -0.27 17.56 -5.24
N ASP A 57 -0.30 17.42 -6.56
CA ASP A 57 -1.31 16.59 -7.23
C ASP A 57 -0.90 15.13 -7.20
N VAL A 58 -1.82 14.28 -6.75
CA VAL A 58 -1.63 12.83 -6.68
C VAL A 58 -2.72 12.16 -7.49
N LYS A 59 -2.31 11.43 -8.53
CA LYS A 59 -3.18 10.59 -9.35
C LYS A 59 -3.00 9.14 -8.94
N VAL A 60 -4.10 8.45 -8.69
CA VAL A 60 -4.10 7.01 -8.41
C VAL A 60 -4.98 6.31 -9.44
N THR A 61 -4.41 5.37 -10.19
CA THR A 61 -5.12 4.59 -11.20
C THR A 61 -5.06 3.10 -10.86
N SER A 62 -6.21 2.43 -10.95
CA SER A 62 -6.35 0.98 -10.81
C SER A 62 -7.07 0.44 -12.04
N PRO A 63 -6.33 0.09 -13.12
CA PRO A 63 -6.92 -0.33 -14.40
C PRO A 63 -7.87 -1.52 -14.28
N GLN A 64 -7.51 -2.51 -13.45
CA GLN A 64 -8.34 -3.70 -13.21
C GLN A 64 -9.72 -3.37 -12.64
N LEU A 65 -9.82 -2.27 -11.89
CA LEU A 65 -11.05 -1.79 -11.26
C LEU A 65 -11.77 -0.74 -12.11
N MET A 66 -11.18 -0.30 -13.23
CA MET A 66 -11.62 0.87 -14.00
C MET A 66 -11.82 2.10 -13.11
N ARG A 67 -10.93 2.28 -12.13
CA ARG A 67 -10.97 3.39 -11.17
C ARG A 67 -9.78 4.31 -11.34
N GLU A 68 -10.07 5.59 -11.30
CA GLU A 68 -9.09 6.65 -11.23
C GLU A 68 -9.56 7.66 -10.18
N SER A 69 -8.62 8.12 -9.35
CA SER A 69 -8.87 9.11 -8.31
C SER A 69 -7.80 10.18 -8.36
N MET A 70 -8.23 11.42 -8.20
CA MET A 70 -7.35 12.58 -8.12
C MET A 70 -7.40 13.13 -6.71
N TYR A 71 -6.24 13.41 -6.15
CA TYR A 71 -6.08 13.97 -4.82
C TYR A 71 -5.18 15.19 -4.81
N LYS A 72 -5.38 16.04 -3.81
CA LYS A 72 -4.51 17.15 -3.45
C LYS A 72 -3.84 16.85 -2.11
N LEU A 73 -2.52 16.76 -2.09
CA LEU A 73 -1.71 16.54 -0.90
C LEU A 73 -1.27 17.89 -0.34
N SER A 74 -1.64 18.21 0.91
CA SER A 74 -1.17 19.43 1.59
C SER A 74 0.33 19.29 1.87
N LEU A 75 1.15 20.22 1.40
CA LEU A 75 2.58 20.22 1.72
C LEU A 75 2.88 20.66 3.16
N LYS A 76 1.91 21.33 3.80
CA LYS A 76 2.02 21.79 5.18
C LYS A 76 1.62 20.71 6.18
N ASP A 77 0.44 20.14 5.96
CA ASP A 77 -0.19 19.21 6.91
C ASP A 77 0.07 17.74 6.54
N LEU A 78 0.58 17.49 5.33
CA LEU A 78 0.86 16.16 4.77
C LEU A 78 -0.38 15.26 4.70
N THR A 79 -1.56 15.87 4.61
CA THR A 79 -2.86 15.20 4.50
C THR A 79 -3.36 15.19 3.06
N LEU A 80 -4.04 14.12 2.67
CA LEU A 80 -4.54 13.92 1.33
C LEU A 80 -6.04 14.25 1.24
N GLN A 81 -6.41 15.11 0.30
CA GLN A 81 -7.80 15.50 0.05
C GLN A 81 -8.26 14.96 -1.30
N CYS A 82 -9.32 14.15 -1.29
CA CYS A 82 -9.91 13.59 -2.50
C CYS A 82 -10.63 14.69 -3.30
N ALA A 83 -10.19 14.94 -4.53
CA ALA A 83 -10.86 15.85 -5.45
C ALA A 83 -11.90 15.12 -6.34
N SER A 84 -11.88 13.79 -6.38
CA SER A 84 -12.86 12.95 -7.08
C SER A 84 -14.05 12.53 -6.20
N SER A 85 -15.08 11.93 -6.82
CA SER A 85 -16.27 11.44 -6.11
C SER A 85 -15.93 10.37 -5.06
N SER A 86 -16.74 10.31 -3.99
CA SER A 86 -16.52 9.46 -2.81
C SER A 86 -16.51 7.96 -3.10
N GLU A 87 -17.01 7.53 -4.25
CA GLU A 87 -17.07 6.12 -4.67
C GLU A 87 -15.72 5.54 -5.11
N SER A 88 -14.78 6.43 -5.47
CA SER A 88 -13.44 6.05 -5.95
C SER A 88 -12.39 5.96 -4.84
N ARG A 89 -12.71 6.43 -3.62
CA ARG A 89 -11.77 6.50 -2.49
C ARG A 89 -11.27 5.13 -2.04
N ASN A 90 -9.99 5.07 -1.70
CA ASN A 90 -9.36 3.89 -1.13
C ASN A 90 -8.51 4.31 0.08
N PRO A 91 -9.03 4.17 1.31
CA PRO A 91 -8.35 4.68 2.52
C PRO A 91 -6.97 4.03 2.73
N PHE A 92 -6.77 2.79 2.26
CA PHE A 92 -5.47 2.13 2.34
C PHE A 92 -4.40 2.79 1.49
N VAL A 93 -4.77 3.34 0.32
CA VAL A 93 -3.85 4.06 -0.56
C VAL A 93 -3.67 5.50 -0.07
N GLU A 94 -4.76 6.14 0.37
CA GLU A 94 -4.70 7.50 0.94
C GLU A 94 -3.69 7.57 2.10
N HIS A 95 -3.85 6.70 3.10
CA HIS A 95 -2.94 6.67 4.23
C HIS A 95 -1.53 6.17 3.85
N ALA A 96 -1.39 5.30 2.85
CA ALA A 96 -0.07 4.91 2.36
C ALA A 96 0.70 6.13 1.80
N VAL A 97 0.03 7.00 1.05
CA VAL A 97 0.62 8.24 0.51
C VAL A 97 0.96 9.20 1.65
N GLU A 98 0.01 9.48 2.54
CA GLU A 98 0.21 10.40 3.67
C GLU A 98 1.38 9.98 4.56
N TYR A 99 1.42 8.72 4.97
CA TYR A 99 2.46 8.21 5.86
C TYR A 99 3.83 8.10 5.19
N ALA A 100 3.88 7.71 3.91
CA ALA A 100 5.16 7.64 3.20
C ALA A 100 5.76 9.03 2.95
N VAL A 101 4.94 10.03 2.59
CA VAL A 101 5.41 11.42 2.43
C VAL A 101 5.78 12.01 3.79
N ALA A 102 5.00 11.76 4.85
CA ALA A 102 5.34 12.16 6.21
C ALA A 102 6.68 11.56 6.68
N ALA A 103 6.93 10.29 6.38
CA ALA A 103 8.21 9.65 6.67
C ALA A 103 9.36 10.35 5.92
N ALA A 104 9.21 10.55 4.61
CA ALA A 104 10.22 11.26 3.83
C ALA A 104 10.51 12.67 4.36
N HIS A 105 9.46 13.43 4.68
CA HIS A 105 9.63 14.77 5.24
C HIS A 105 10.37 14.76 6.59
N ALA A 106 10.14 13.74 7.43
CA ALA A 106 10.76 13.60 8.74
C ALA A 106 12.21 13.07 8.70
N THR A 107 12.55 12.19 7.75
CA THR A 107 13.85 11.49 7.72
C THR A 107 14.89 12.13 6.82
N LEU A 108 14.48 12.91 5.82
CA LEU A 108 15.43 13.43 4.82
C LEU A 108 16.21 14.64 5.36
N ASP A 109 17.54 14.55 5.24
CA ASP A 109 18.46 15.63 5.56
C ASP A 109 18.23 16.85 4.65
N ASN A 110 18.71 18.02 5.09
CA ASN A 110 18.56 19.29 4.36
C ASN A 110 19.06 19.22 2.90
N HIS A 111 20.07 18.40 2.60
CA HIS A 111 20.57 18.23 1.24
C HIS A 111 19.59 17.47 0.33
N LYS A 112 18.85 16.49 0.86
CA LYS A 112 17.86 15.71 0.11
C LYS A 112 16.49 16.38 0.05
N LYS A 113 16.19 17.32 0.97
CA LYS A 113 14.92 18.07 1.00
C LYS A 113 14.61 18.82 -0.29
N ALA A 114 15.60 19.49 -0.89
CA ALA A 114 15.38 20.19 -2.17
C ALA A 114 14.98 19.23 -3.31
N THR A 115 15.57 18.02 -3.33
CA THR A 115 15.18 16.98 -4.29
C THR A 115 13.78 16.45 -3.99
N PHE A 116 13.46 16.19 -2.72
CA PHE A 116 12.13 15.78 -2.28
C PHE A 116 11.04 16.79 -2.66
N GLU A 117 11.25 18.07 -2.37
CA GLU A 117 10.31 19.14 -2.75
C GLU A 117 10.13 19.19 -4.27
N LYS A 118 11.22 19.10 -5.03
CA LYS A 118 11.17 19.04 -6.49
C LYS A 118 10.31 17.87 -6.99
N LEU A 119 10.46 16.68 -6.39
CA LEU A 119 9.66 15.50 -6.75
C LEU A 119 8.18 15.71 -6.44
N LEU A 120 7.86 16.31 -5.29
CA LEU A 120 6.47 16.63 -4.94
C LEU A 120 5.85 17.69 -5.86
N LEU A 121 6.63 18.67 -6.32
CA LEU A 121 6.15 19.68 -7.28
C LEU A 121 5.82 19.07 -8.66
N GLN A 122 6.46 17.95 -9.03
CA GLN A 122 6.14 17.21 -10.26
C GLN A 122 4.84 16.40 -10.16
N GLY A 123 4.23 16.32 -8.98
CA GLY A 123 3.07 15.47 -8.74
C GLY A 123 3.42 13.97 -8.77
N LEU A 124 2.52 13.17 -8.22
CA LEU A 124 2.70 11.72 -8.09
C LEU A 124 1.66 11.00 -8.94
N ASP A 125 2.08 10.21 -9.92
CA ASP A 125 1.21 9.30 -10.67
C ASP A 125 1.47 7.86 -10.23
N ILE A 126 0.49 7.27 -9.54
CA ILE A 126 0.54 5.95 -8.91
C ILE A 126 -0.41 5.01 -9.65
N THR A 127 0.12 4.01 -10.34
CA THR A 127 -0.67 2.91 -10.92
C THR A 127 -0.54 1.66 -10.05
N ILE A 128 -1.68 1.09 -9.66
CA ILE A 128 -1.77 -0.11 -8.82
C ILE A 128 -2.30 -1.28 -9.65
N LEU A 129 -1.59 -2.40 -9.61
CA LEU A 129 -1.94 -3.65 -10.29
C LEU A 129 -1.81 -4.82 -9.31
N GLY A 130 -2.74 -5.76 -9.32
CA GLY A 130 -2.68 -6.98 -8.52
C GLY A 130 -2.82 -8.22 -9.40
N SER A 131 -2.02 -9.25 -9.13
CA SER A 131 -2.19 -10.57 -9.78
C SER A 131 -3.65 -11.04 -9.73
N ASN A 132 -4.08 -11.78 -10.75
CA ASN A 132 -5.45 -12.26 -10.85
C ASN A 132 -5.85 -13.11 -9.62
N ASP A 133 -4.90 -13.77 -8.96
CA ASP A 133 -5.07 -14.58 -7.74
C ASP A 133 -5.68 -13.83 -6.56
N PHE A 134 -5.62 -12.50 -6.53
CA PHE A 134 -6.23 -11.70 -5.46
C PHE A 134 -7.75 -11.55 -5.58
N TYR A 135 -8.31 -11.90 -6.74
CA TYR A 135 -9.71 -11.68 -7.08
C TYR A 135 -10.39 -12.96 -7.56
N SER A 136 -11.70 -13.04 -7.36
CA SER A 136 -12.50 -14.13 -7.92
C SER A 136 -12.88 -13.82 -9.37
N TYR A 137 -12.43 -14.66 -10.30
CA TYR A 137 -12.84 -14.62 -11.71
C TYR A 137 -13.90 -15.68 -12.04
N ARG A 138 -14.54 -16.27 -11.03
CA ARG A 138 -15.49 -17.38 -11.18
C ARG A 138 -16.52 -17.13 -12.29
N ASN A 139 -17.24 -16.01 -12.21
CA ASN A 139 -18.29 -15.67 -13.17
C ASN A 139 -17.74 -15.51 -14.60
N GLN A 140 -16.54 -14.94 -14.76
CA GLN A 140 -15.91 -14.78 -16.08
C GLN A 140 -15.47 -16.12 -16.67
N ILE A 141 -14.98 -17.03 -15.83
CA ILE A 141 -14.54 -18.37 -16.23
C ILE A 141 -15.75 -19.23 -16.60
N GLU A 142 -16.79 -19.24 -15.76
CA GLU A 142 -18.06 -19.95 -16.01
C GLU A 142 -18.75 -19.42 -17.27
N ALA A 143 -18.80 -18.09 -17.48
CA ALA A 143 -19.38 -17.49 -18.69
C ALA A 143 -18.66 -17.88 -19.99
N ARG A 144 -17.37 -18.27 -19.90
CA ARG A 144 -16.59 -18.79 -21.04
C ARG A 144 -16.71 -20.32 -21.19
N GLY A 145 -17.50 -20.99 -20.35
CA GLY A 145 -17.62 -22.45 -20.33
C GLY A 145 -16.33 -23.17 -19.93
N LEU A 146 -15.41 -22.48 -19.25
CA LEU A 146 -14.14 -23.04 -18.81
C LEU A 146 -14.28 -23.71 -17.44
N PRO A 147 -13.51 -24.77 -17.15
CA PRO A 147 -13.54 -25.41 -15.84
C PRO A 147 -12.90 -24.53 -14.76
N LEU A 148 -13.47 -24.52 -13.55
CA LEU A 148 -12.97 -23.76 -12.39
C LEU A 148 -11.67 -24.35 -11.83
N THR A 149 -10.59 -24.12 -12.54
CA THR A 149 -9.26 -24.69 -12.29
C THR A 149 -8.20 -23.58 -12.23
N PRO A 150 -7.08 -23.79 -11.52
CA PRO A 150 -5.95 -22.86 -11.55
C PRO A 150 -5.44 -22.57 -12.96
N GLU A 151 -5.46 -23.58 -13.84
CA GLU A 151 -5.02 -23.46 -15.24
C GLU A 151 -5.92 -22.51 -16.03
N ALA A 152 -7.23 -22.55 -15.81
CA ALA A 152 -8.17 -21.63 -16.46
C ALA A 152 -7.96 -20.18 -16.01
N LEU A 153 -7.63 -19.96 -14.72
CA LEU A 153 -7.27 -18.63 -14.22
C LEU A 153 -5.94 -18.14 -14.82
N ALA A 154 -4.95 -19.02 -14.90
CA ALA A 154 -3.63 -18.72 -15.48
C ALA A 154 -3.69 -18.43 -16.99
N ALA A 155 -4.72 -18.94 -17.69
CA ALA A 155 -4.96 -18.64 -19.10
C ALA A 155 -5.54 -17.23 -19.33
N LEU A 156 -6.04 -16.55 -18.29
CA LEU A 156 -6.46 -15.15 -18.40
C LEU A 156 -5.23 -14.23 -18.54
N PRO A 157 -5.32 -13.14 -19.33
CA PRO A 157 -4.26 -12.15 -19.36
C PRO A 157 -3.89 -11.66 -17.95
N PRO A 158 -2.60 -11.41 -17.66
CA PRO A 158 -2.21 -10.78 -16.41
C PRO A 158 -2.94 -9.45 -16.21
N PHE A 159 -3.37 -9.19 -14.97
CA PHE A 159 -4.09 -7.97 -14.60
C PHE A 159 -5.41 -7.77 -15.37
N THR A 160 -6.14 -8.87 -15.60
CA THR A 160 -7.45 -8.81 -16.28
C THR A 160 -8.43 -7.98 -15.45
N SER A 161 -9.26 -7.17 -16.13
CA SER A 161 -10.33 -6.40 -15.50
C SER A 161 -11.25 -7.29 -14.66
N ILE A 162 -11.54 -6.87 -13.44
CA ILE A 162 -12.42 -7.66 -12.57
C ILE A 162 -13.89 -7.39 -12.94
N THR A 163 -14.75 -8.37 -12.67
CA THR A 163 -16.20 -8.16 -12.68
C THR A 163 -16.64 -7.87 -11.26
N PHE A 164 -17.43 -6.83 -11.07
CA PHE A 164 -18.03 -6.56 -9.77
C PHE A 164 -19.26 -7.45 -9.57
N ASN A 165 -19.50 -7.89 -8.34
CA ASN A 165 -20.73 -8.60 -8.01
C ASN A 165 -21.91 -7.60 -8.11
N THR A 166 -22.80 -7.82 -9.07
CA THR A 166 -24.05 -7.03 -9.25
C THR A 166 -25.29 -7.71 -8.69
N GLU A 167 -25.20 -8.97 -8.28
CA GLU A 167 -26.36 -9.78 -7.90
C GLU A 167 -26.51 -9.88 -6.38
N GLY A 168 -27.49 -9.15 -5.82
CA GLY A 168 -27.90 -9.30 -4.41
C GLY A 168 -28.55 -8.10 -3.73
N SER A 169 -28.59 -6.90 -4.34
CA SER A 169 -29.25 -5.76 -3.71
C SER A 169 -30.77 -5.80 -3.94
N ASN A 170 -31.49 -6.39 -3.00
CA ASN A 170 -32.88 -6.04 -2.75
C ASN A 170 -32.93 -4.54 -2.36
N GLY A 171 -33.04 -3.66 -3.35
CA GLY A 171 -33.47 -2.26 -3.17
C GLY A 171 -32.61 -1.34 -2.28
N GLU A 172 -31.42 -1.73 -1.83
CA GLU A 172 -30.51 -0.86 -1.09
C GLU A 172 -29.21 -0.61 -1.87
N ASN A 173 -28.73 0.64 -1.83
CA ASN A 173 -27.53 1.17 -2.47
C ASN A 173 -26.23 0.46 -2.00
N CYS A 174 -26.08 -0.82 -2.28
CA CYS A 174 -24.86 -1.57 -1.99
C CYS A 174 -23.85 -1.34 -3.11
N LYS A 175 -22.71 -0.74 -2.77
CA LYS A 175 -21.61 -0.50 -3.71
C LYS A 175 -21.15 -1.85 -4.31
N PRO A 176 -20.83 -1.90 -5.62
CA PRO A 176 -20.32 -3.10 -6.26
C PRO A 176 -19.12 -3.66 -5.49
N GLU A 177 -19.25 -4.89 -4.98
CA GLU A 177 -18.24 -5.52 -4.15
C GLU A 177 -17.22 -6.27 -5.03
N VAL A 178 -15.94 -6.08 -4.69
CA VAL A 178 -14.83 -6.84 -5.25
C VAL A 178 -14.70 -8.14 -4.49
N ALA A 179 -15.00 -9.28 -5.13
CA ALA A 179 -14.79 -10.59 -4.54
C ALA A 179 -13.28 -10.87 -4.37
N LYS A 180 -12.80 -10.76 -3.12
CA LYS A 180 -11.39 -11.01 -2.75
C LYS A 180 -11.19 -12.45 -2.31
N THR A 181 -10.02 -13.01 -2.60
CA THR A 181 -9.66 -14.41 -2.26
C THR A 181 -9.13 -14.61 -0.84
N GLY A 182 -8.96 -13.54 -0.07
CA GLY A 182 -8.42 -13.60 1.30
C GLY A 182 -6.89 -13.61 1.40
N LEU A 183 -6.17 -13.50 0.27
CA LEU A 183 -4.69 -13.44 0.21
C LEU A 183 -4.06 -12.17 0.81
N GLY A 184 -4.83 -11.31 1.46
CA GLY A 184 -4.33 -10.06 2.06
C GLY A 184 -4.09 -8.94 1.05
N SER A 185 -4.99 -8.77 0.07
CA SER A 185 -4.83 -7.76 -1.00
C SER A 185 -4.60 -6.34 -0.47
N SER A 186 -5.28 -5.92 0.60
CA SER A 186 -5.05 -4.60 1.21
C SER A 186 -3.63 -4.44 1.75
N ALA A 187 -3.09 -5.47 2.42
CA ALA A 187 -1.77 -5.41 3.02
C ALA A 187 -0.67 -5.41 1.95
N ALA A 188 -0.80 -6.28 0.94
CA ALA A 188 0.11 -6.33 -0.20
C ALA A 188 0.10 -5.01 -0.99
N MET A 189 -1.09 -4.47 -1.28
CA MET A 189 -1.24 -3.18 -1.97
C MET A 189 -0.63 -2.02 -1.18
N THR A 190 -0.97 -1.86 0.10
CA THR A 190 -0.40 -0.81 0.96
C THR A 190 1.12 -0.91 1.02
N THR A 191 1.66 -2.12 1.19
CA THR A 191 3.11 -2.35 1.24
C THR A 191 3.79 -1.97 -0.07
N ALA A 192 3.25 -2.38 -1.22
CA ALA A 192 3.80 -2.04 -2.52
C ALA A 192 3.81 -0.52 -2.77
N VAL A 193 2.72 0.18 -2.42
CA VAL A 193 2.61 1.64 -2.57
C VAL A 193 3.60 2.37 -1.66
N VAL A 194 3.67 1.99 -0.37
CA VAL A 194 4.63 2.57 0.58
C VAL A 194 6.07 2.34 0.12
N ALA A 195 6.42 1.12 -0.29
CA ALA A 195 7.76 0.80 -0.77
C ALA A 195 8.14 1.63 -2.01
N ALA A 196 7.23 1.75 -3.00
CA ALA A 196 7.46 2.57 -4.19
C ALA A 196 7.67 4.04 -3.84
N LEU A 197 6.83 4.60 -2.96
CA LEU A 197 6.93 6.00 -2.54
C LEU A 197 8.20 6.28 -1.76
N LEU A 198 8.53 5.48 -0.75
CA LEU A 198 9.74 5.68 0.05
C LEU A 198 11.00 5.57 -0.81
N HIS A 199 11.02 4.65 -1.79
CA HIS A 199 12.14 4.54 -2.71
C HIS A 199 12.23 5.75 -3.65
N TYR A 200 11.11 6.15 -4.25
CA TYR A 200 11.05 7.30 -5.16
C TYR A 200 11.43 8.61 -4.48
N LEU A 201 11.04 8.79 -3.22
CA LEU A 201 11.36 9.96 -2.40
C LEU A 201 12.79 9.90 -1.80
N GLY A 202 13.53 8.81 -2.02
CA GLY A 202 14.93 8.67 -1.58
C GLY A 202 15.13 8.36 -0.10
N VAL A 203 14.10 7.81 0.55
CA VAL A 203 14.14 7.35 1.96
C VAL A 203 14.79 5.98 2.07
N VAL A 204 14.44 5.06 1.17
CA VAL A 204 14.95 3.68 1.15
C VAL A 204 15.54 3.33 -0.22
N ASN A 205 16.42 2.34 -0.29
CA ASN A 205 17.00 1.87 -1.55
C ASN A 205 16.62 0.41 -1.84
N LEU A 206 15.66 0.23 -2.76
CA LEU A 206 15.19 -1.09 -3.18
C LEU A 206 16.05 -1.76 -4.26
N ASN A 207 17.13 -1.12 -4.71
CA ASN A 207 18.05 -1.70 -5.70
C ASN A 207 18.99 -2.70 -5.02
N PHE A 208 18.49 -3.89 -4.71
CA PHE A 208 19.28 -4.95 -4.11
C PHE A 208 20.03 -5.74 -5.18
N SER A 209 21.36 -5.76 -5.12
CA SER A 209 22.13 -6.83 -5.74
C SER A 209 21.99 -8.10 -4.88
N VAL A 210 22.12 -9.29 -5.49
CA VAL A 210 22.03 -10.58 -4.77
C VAL A 210 23.03 -10.67 -3.59
N ARG A 211 24.10 -9.85 -3.60
CA ARG A 211 25.11 -9.80 -2.53
C ARG A 211 24.77 -8.85 -1.37
N ASP A 212 23.91 -7.85 -1.55
CA ASP A 212 23.63 -6.80 -0.55
C ASP A 212 22.55 -7.19 0.49
N GLN A 213 21.98 -8.40 0.37
CA GLN A 213 20.86 -8.82 1.22
C GLN A 213 21.20 -9.02 2.70
N LEU A 214 22.49 -9.06 3.08
CA LEU A 214 22.89 -9.55 4.39
C LEU A 214 23.08 -8.46 5.46
N GLU A 215 23.38 -7.20 5.09
CA GLU A 215 23.77 -6.16 6.06
C GLU A 215 22.98 -4.85 5.98
N ASN A 216 22.72 -4.26 4.79
CA ASN A 216 22.02 -2.97 4.68
C ASN A 216 20.52 -3.04 4.38
N GLY A 217 20.01 -4.16 3.84
CA GLY A 217 18.61 -4.24 3.42
C GLY A 217 17.60 -4.32 4.56
N LYS A 218 18.03 -4.75 5.76
CA LYS A 218 17.14 -4.92 6.91
C LYS A 218 16.54 -3.60 7.38
N ASP A 219 17.35 -2.55 7.48
CA ASP A 219 16.91 -1.25 7.95
C ASP A 219 15.86 -0.63 7.00
N ASP A 220 16.06 -0.76 5.69
CA ASP A 220 15.10 -0.30 4.68
C ASP A 220 13.77 -1.06 4.76
N PHE A 221 13.81 -2.39 4.92
CA PHE A 221 12.60 -3.20 5.10
C PHE A 221 11.88 -2.86 6.41
N ASP A 222 12.60 -2.56 7.48
CA ASP A 222 12.02 -2.16 8.76
C ASP A 222 11.28 -0.82 8.65
N VAL A 223 11.88 0.17 7.97
CA VAL A 223 11.19 1.44 7.66
C VAL A 223 9.93 1.19 6.83
N ILE A 224 10.01 0.38 5.77
CA ILE A 224 8.84 0.03 4.95
C ILE A 224 7.75 -0.63 5.79
N HIS A 225 8.11 -1.59 6.64
CA HIS A 225 7.18 -2.30 7.50
C HIS A 225 6.49 -1.38 8.48
N VAL A 226 7.23 -0.53 9.18
CA VAL A 226 6.68 0.41 10.17
C VAL A 226 5.67 1.36 9.51
N ILE A 227 6.03 1.95 8.36
CA ILE A 227 5.17 2.90 7.65
C ILE A 227 3.95 2.19 7.05
N ALA A 228 4.14 1.03 6.40
CA ALA A 228 3.04 0.27 5.82
C ALA A 228 2.08 -0.28 6.88
N GLN A 229 2.60 -0.78 8.00
CA GLN A 229 1.78 -1.32 9.09
C GLN A 229 0.95 -0.22 9.74
N SER A 230 1.52 0.98 9.89
CA SER A 230 0.84 2.14 10.45
C SER A 230 -0.28 2.62 9.53
N ALA A 231 0.03 2.87 8.25
CA ALA A 231 -0.95 3.23 7.24
C ALA A 231 -2.10 2.21 7.16
N HIS A 232 -1.78 0.92 7.20
CA HIS A 232 -2.75 -0.16 7.16
C HIS A 232 -3.65 -0.19 8.40
N CYS A 233 -3.09 -0.05 9.62
CA CYS A 233 -3.88 -0.02 10.85
C CYS A 233 -4.86 1.15 10.88
N ILE A 234 -4.44 2.33 10.42
CA ILE A 234 -5.30 3.52 10.38
C ILE A 234 -6.42 3.34 9.36
N ALA A 235 -6.09 2.91 8.14
CA ALA A 235 -7.08 2.61 7.11
C ALA A 235 -8.10 1.55 7.55
N GLN A 236 -7.65 0.56 8.32
CA GLN A 236 -8.49 -0.51 8.84
C GLN A 236 -9.35 -0.09 10.05
N GLY A 237 -9.01 1.03 10.71
CA GLY A 237 -9.69 1.54 11.91
C GLY A 237 -9.46 0.71 13.18
N LYS A 238 -8.51 -0.24 13.17
CA LYS A 238 -8.18 -1.08 14.33
C LYS A 238 -6.74 -1.60 14.25
N VAL A 239 -6.14 -1.84 15.41
CA VAL A 239 -4.84 -2.52 15.49
C VAL A 239 -5.07 -4.03 15.39
N GLY A 240 -4.82 -4.60 14.21
CA GLY A 240 -4.83 -6.05 13.98
C GLY A 240 -3.58 -6.75 14.53
N SER A 241 -3.40 -8.02 14.17
CA SER A 241 -2.13 -8.71 14.44
C SER A 241 -1.00 -8.14 13.61
N GLY A 242 -1.21 -7.75 12.35
CA GLY A 242 -0.16 -7.19 11.47
C GLY A 242 0.69 -8.22 10.74
N PHE A 243 0.35 -9.50 10.86
CA PHE A 243 1.06 -10.59 10.18
C PHE A 243 1.01 -10.49 8.65
N ASP A 244 -0.05 -9.88 8.12
CA ASP A 244 -0.31 -9.73 6.70
C ASP A 244 0.62 -8.68 6.07
N VAL A 245 0.74 -7.50 6.68
CA VAL A 245 1.72 -6.48 6.26
C VAL A 245 3.14 -6.98 6.51
N SER A 246 3.41 -7.57 7.67
CA SER A 246 4.74 -8.11 7.98
C SER A 246 5.18 -9.17 6.95
N SER A 247 4.30 -10.10 6.57
CA SER A 247 4.62 -11.08 5.52
C SER A 247 4.73 -10.47 4.12
N ALA A 248 4.00 -9.39 3.83
CA ALA A 248 4.15 -8.64 2.58
C ALA A 248 5.51 -7.92 2.48
N VAL A 249 6.18 -7.63 3.61
CA VAL A 249 7.52 -7.03 3.63
C VAL A 249 8.61 -8.09 3.68
N TYR A 250 8.58 -8.97 4.68
CA TYR A 250 9.67 -9.90 4.97
C TYR A 250 9.49 -11.28 4.34
N GLY A 251 8.34 -11.56 3.71
CA GLY A 251 8.05 -12.84 3.08
C GLY A 251 7.52 -13.89 4.07
N SER A 252 7.92 -15.14 3.84
CA SER A 252 7.49 -16.28 4.65
C SER A 252 8.24 -16.31 5.99
N GLN A 253 7.51 -16.45 7.10
CA GLN A 253 8.09 -16.26 8.42
C GLN A 253 7.30 -16.95 9.54
N ARG A 254 8.00 -17.19 10.65
CA ARG A 254 7.37 -17.40 11.96
C ARG A 254 7.06 -16.03 12.56
N TYR A 255 5.78 -15.68 12.60
CA TYR A 255 5.30 -14.37 13.02
C TYR A 255 4.91 -14.34 14.51
N VAL A 256 5.26 -13.26 15.20
CA VAL A 256 4.75 -12.90 16.53
C VAL A 256 4.32 -11.44 16.48
N ARG A 257 3.13 -11.14 17.02
CA ARG A 257 2.57 -9.79 17.04
C ARG A 257 3.51 -8.79 17.74
N PHE A 258 3.67 -7.61 17.15
CA PHE A 258 4.35 -6.47 17.80
C PHE A 258 3.58 -6.05 19.06
N SER A 259 4.23 -5.36 20.01
CA SER A 259 3.49 -4.85 21.19
C SER A 259 2.50 -3.77 20.73
N PRO A 260 1.18 -3.90 21.00
CA PRO A 260 0.20 -2.90 20.57
C PRO A 260 0.52 -1.48 21.05
N GLU A 261 1.22 -1.35 22.17
CA GLU A 261 1.70 -0.08 22.76
C GLU A 261 2.59 0.72 21.80
N VAL A 262 3.34 0.05 20.92
CA VAL A 262 4.20 0.70 19.92
C VAL A 262 3.37 1.54 18.96
N LEU A 263 2.23 1.00 18.51
CA LEU A 263 1.31 1.73 17.66
C LEU A 263 0.34 2.60 18.46
N ALA A 264 -0.02 2.23 19.70
CA ALA A 264 -0.90 3.05 20.54
C ALA A 264 -0.30 4.44 20.81
N SER A 265 1.02 4.54 21.05
CA SER A 265 1.69 5.84 21.19
C SER A 265 1.65 6.69 19.91
N ALA A 266 1.66 6.05 18.75
CA ALA A 266 1.53 6.73 17.46
C ALA A 266 0.06 7.09 17.16
N GLN A 267 -0.89 6.26 17.61
CA GLN A 267 -2.31 6.48 17.45
C GLN A 267 -2.86 7.61 18.34
N VAL A 268 -2.32 7.80 19.54
CA VAL A 268 -2.76 8.90 20.43
C VAL A 268 -2.37 10.29 19.87
N SER A 269 -1.29 10.38 19.10
CA SER A 269 -0.88 11.61 18.39
C SER A 269 -1.63 11.88 17.07
N LEU A 270 -2.58 11.01 16.67
CA LEU A 270 -3.33 11.12 15.40
C LEU A 270 -4.24 12.35 15.27
N CYS A 271 -4.42 13.13 16.34
CA CYS A 271 -5.32 14.28 16.30
C CYS A 271 -4.75 15.49 15.53
N LEU A 272 -3.48 15.48 15.10
CA LEU A 272 -2.79 16.71 14.64
C LEU A 272 -1.90 16.64 13.38
N SER A 273 -1.72 15.51 12.70
CA SER A 273 -1.08 15.33 11.36
C SER A 273 -0.36 13.96 11.29
N PRO A 274 -0.14 13.37 10.10
CA PRO A 274 0.63 12.13 9.94
C PRO A 274 2.12 12.27 10.30
N ALA A 275 2.67 13.49 10.39
CA ALA A 275 4.07 13.73 10.73
C ALA A 275 4.43 13.32 12.17
N CYS A 276 3.57 13.61 13.15
CA CYS A 276 3.87 13.37 14.57
C CYS A 276 3.90 11.86 14.92
N PRO A 277 2.92 11.03 14.50
CA PRO A 277 2.98 9.58 14.66
C PRO A 277 4.22 8.95 14.01
N VAL A 278 4.58 9.39 12.81
CA VAL A 278 5.69 8.82 12.04
C VAL A 278 7.04 9.06 12.72
N MET A 279 7.29 10.24 13.28
CA MET A 279 8.55 10.48 14.01
C MET A 279 8.71 9.58 15.24
N ILE A 280 7.63 9.33 15.98
CA ILE A 280 7.65 8.45 17.16
C ILE A 280 7.96 7.01 16.75
N LEU A 281 7.43 6.59 15.60
CA LEU A 281 7.58 5.23 15.09
C LEU A 281 8.99 4.95 14.55
N LEU A 282 9.64 5.94 13.94
CA LEU A 282 11.00 5.80 13.38
C LEU A 282 12.11 5.84 14.46
N GLN A 283 11.77 6.19 15.70
CA GLN A 283 12.70 6.25 16.84
C GLN A 283 12.70 4.98 17.70
N LYS A 284 11.79 4.03 17.43
CA LYS A 284 11.61 2.78 18.18
C LYS A 284 12.08 1.58 17.38
#